data_AF-A0A6B1G1A8-F1
#
_entry.id   AF-A0A6B1G1A8-F1
#
_cell.length_a   1.000
_cell.length_b   1.000
_cell.length_c   1.000
_cell.angle_alpha   90.00
_cell.angle_beta   90.00
_cell.angle_gamma   90.00
#
_symmetry.space_group_name_H-M   'P 1'
#
loop_
_entity.id
_entity.type
_entity.pdbx_description
1 polymer ?
#
loop_
_entity_poly.entity_id
_entity_poly.type
_entity_poly.pdbx_seq_one_letter_code
_entity_poly.pdbx_strand_id
1 'polypeptide(L)' 'MEAGVTPGVETPVFETDFGRVGLCICFDLNYWEVGSGLCRNHAELVIWPSMWAGGRMLSKCAM' A
#
# COMPACT_ATOMS: atom_id res chain seq x y z
N MET A 1 2.25 -18.62 13.53
CA MET A 1 2.28 -18.33 12.08
C MET A 1 3.64 -18.81 11.61
N GLU A 2 3.69 -19.89 10.85
CA GLU A 2 4.93 -20.52 10.40
C GLU A 2 4.78 -20.76 8.89
N ALA A 3 5.19 -19.77 8.10
CA ALA A 3 5.15 -19.81 6.64
C ALA A 3 6.27 -18.97 5.99
N GLY A 4 7.36 -18.72 6.72
CA GLY A 4 8.52 -17.96 6.21
C GLY A 4 8.25 -16.47 5.91
N VAL A 5 7.11 -15.93 6.33
CA VAL A 5 6.74 -14.52 6.14
C VAL A 5 6.47 -13.91 7.50
N THR A 6 7.11 -12.77 7.76
CA THR A 6 6.85 -11.94 8.95
C THR A 6 6.06 -10.70 8.53
N PRO A 7 4.92 -10.40 9.17
CA PRO A 7 4.15 -9.20 8.86
C PRO A 7 4.95 -7.92 9.14
N GLY A 8 4.82 -6.93 8.26
CA GLY A 8 5.27 -5.57 8.52
C GLY A 8 4.34 -4.84 9.51
N VAL A 9 4.85 -3.76 10.11
CA VAL A 9 4.09 -2.92 11.06
C VAL A 9 4.07 -1.44 10.66
N GLU A 10 4.58 -1.12 9.47
CA GLU A 10 4.76 0.24 8.99
C GLU A 10 4.13 0.44 7.61
N THR A 11 3.89 1.69 7.25
CA THR A 11 3.41 2.12 5.93
C THR A 11 4.49 2.91 5.20
N PRO A 12 5.50 2.26 4.61
CA PRO A 12 6.70 2.93 4.13
C PRO A 12 6.41 3.80 2.90
N VAL A 13 7.07 4.96 2.86
CA VAL A 13 7.07 5.91 1.74
C VAL A 13 8.51 6.27 1.43
N PHE A 14 8.87 6.25 0.15
CA PHE A 14 10.22 6.49 -0.33
C PHE A 14 10.26 7.76 -1.17
N GLU A 15 11.27 8.60 -0.98
CA GLU A 15 11.55 9.74 -1.85
C GLU A 15 12.14 9.24 -3.18
N THR A 16 11.56 9.66 -4.30
CA THR A 16 12.09 9.42 -5.65
C THR A 16 12.23 10.74 -6.40
N ASP A 17 12.86 10.72 -7.57
CA ASP A 17 13.03 11.89 -8.44
C ASP A 17 11.73 12.43 -9.06
N PHE A 18 10.62 11.70 -8.90
CA PHE A 18 9.28 12.08 -9.38
C PHE A 18 8.23 12.17 -8.27
N GLY A 19 8.62 12.03 -7.00
CA GLY A 19 7.74 12.22 -5.84
C GLY A 19 7.87 11.14 -4.77
N ARG A 20 7.00 11.21 -3.76
CA ARG A 20 6.94 10.27 -2.64
C ARG A 20 6.12 9.03 -2.99
N VAL A 21 6.76 7.86 -3.07
CA VAL A 21 6.13 6.59 -3.44
C VAL A 21 5.88 5.72 -2.22
N GLY A 22 4.61 5.46 -1.92
CA GLY A 22 4.15 4.53 -0.89
C GLY A 22 3.92 3.11 -1.42
N LEU A 23 4.13 2.11 -0.56
CA LEU A 23 3.93 0.70 -0.89
C LEU A 23 2.93 0.03 0.07
N CYS A 24 2.04 -0.78 -0.49
CA CYS A 24 1.25 -1.77 0.24
C CYS A 24 1.07 -3.02 -0.63
N ILE A 25 0.88 -4.20 -0.05
CA ILE A 25 0.96 -5.47 -0.79
C ILE A 25 -0.35 -6.23 -0.70
N CYS A 26 -0.88 -6.61 -1.86
CA CYS A 26 -2.02 -7.52 -2.03
C CYS A 26 -3.14 -7.35 -0.98
N PHE A 27 -3.13 -8.15 0.08
CA PHE A 27 -4.20 -8.18 1.08
C PHE A 27 -4.33 -6.88 1.91
N ASP A 28 -3.27 -6.06 1.96
CA ASP A 28 -3.24 -4.77 2.67
C ASP A 28 -4.35 -3.81 2.24
N LEU A 29 -4.81 -3.88 0.99
CA LEU A 29 -5.83 -2.97 0.44
C LEU A 29 -7.20 -3.11 1.13
N ASN A 30 -7.41 -4.17 1.91
CA ASN A 30 -8.63 -4.38 2.69
C ASN A 30 -8.65 -3.58 4.01
N TYR A 31 -7.53 -2.95 4.40
CA TYR A 31 -7.36 -2.29 5.69
C TYR A 31 -7.18 -0.78 5.49
N TRP A 32 -8.18 0.00 5.90
CA TRP A 32 -8.19 1.46 5.74
C TRP A 32 -7.05 2.14 6.51
N GLU A 33 -6.55 1.49 7.56
CA GLU A 33 -5.42 1.95 8.37
C GLU A 33 -4.13 2.04 7.53
N VAL A 34 -3.94 1.13 6.58
CA VAL A 34 -2.77 1.13 5.68
C VAL A 34 -2.82 2.35 4.77
N GLY A 35 -3.98 2.61 4.14
CA GLY A 35 -4.17 3.80 3.30
C GLY A 35 -3.98 5.09 4.11
N SER A 36 -4.55 5.15 5.32
CA SER A 36 -4.40 6.30 6.21
C SER A 36 -2.96 6.53 6.64
N GLY A 37 -2.20 5.46 6.90
CA GLY A 37 -0.78 5.54 7.23
C GLY A 37 0.05 6.06 6.06
N LEU A 38 -0.20 5.58 4.84
CA LEU A 38 0.46 6.08 3.63
C LEU A 38 0.15 7.56 3.38
N CYS A 39 -1.10 8.00 3.59
CA CYS A 39 -1.46 9.41 3.51
C CYS A 39 -0.76 10.27 4.58
N ARG A 40 -0.69 9.79 5.83
CA ARG A 40 0.03 10.47 6.91
C ARG A 40 1.53 10.57 6.64
N ASN A 41 2.08 9.57 5.97
CA ASN A 41 3.48 9.55 5.52
C ASN A 41 3.67 10.28 4.18
N HIS A 42 2.67 11.06 3.74
CA HIS A 42 2.71 11.94 2.58
C HIS A 42 2.95 11.25 1.23
N ALA A 43 2.52 10.00 1.05
CA ALA A 43 2.59 9.32 -0.25
C ALA A 43 1.84 10.14 -1.33
N GLU A 44 2.52 10.42 -2.44
CA GLU A 44 1.97 11.08 -3.63
C GLU A 44 1.55 10.06 -4.69
N LEU A 45 2.20 8.90 -4.69
CA LEU A 45 1.88 7.73 -5.52
C LEU A 45 1.89 6.48 -4.63
N VAL A 46 0.90 5.60 -4.78
CA VAL A 46 0.89 4.29 -4.12
C VAL A 46 0.99 3.18 -5.16
N ILE A 47 1.96 2.28 -4.99
CA ILE A 47 2.10 1.07 -5.79
C ILE A 47 1.61 -0.12 -4.97
N TRP A 48 0.67 -0.87 -5.54
CA TRP A 48 0.08 -2.04 -4.91
C TRP A 48 0.28 -3.30 -5.77
N PRO A 49 1.41 -4.01 -5.59
CA PRO A 49 1.61 -5.31 -6.22
C PRO A 49 0.63 -6.33 -5.63
N SER A 50 -0.07 -7.06 -6.50
CA SER A 50 -0.98 -8.11 -6.06
C SER A 50 -1.00 -9.30 -7.02
N MET A 51 -1.26 -10.48 -6.46
CA MET A 51 -1.61 -11.69 -7.21
C MET A 51 -3.14 -11.89 -7.19
N TRP A 52 -3.88 -10.79 -7.35
CA TRP A 52 -5.34 -10.78 -7.40
C TRP A 52 -5.82 -9.76 -8.44
N ALA A 53 -7.00 -9.98 -9.03
CA ALA A 53 -7.57 -9.09 -10.05
C ALA A 53 -8.14 -7.80 -9.42
N GLY A 54 -7.22 -6.89 -9.13
CA GLY A 54 -7.35 -5.63 -8.39
C GLY A 54 -8.33 -4.57 -8.86
N GLY A 55 -8.68 -4.58 -10.15
CA GLY A 55 -9.09 -3.35 -10.86
C GLY A 55 -10.25 -2.59 -10.20
N ARG A 56 -11.33 -3.27 -9.82
CA ARG A 56 -12.51 -2.63 -9.19
C ARG A 56 -12.24 -2.10 -7.78
N MET A 57 -11.32 -2.72 -7.04
CA MET A 57 -11.00 -2.29 -5.68
C MET A 57 -10.14 -1.03 -5.70
N LEU A 58 -9.17 -0.98 -6.62
CA LEU A 58 -8.34 0.21 -6.85
C LEU A 58 -9.18 1.43 -7.21
N SER A 59 -10.17 1.28 -8.10
CA SER A 59 -11.05 2.41 -8.46
C SER A 59 -11.82 2.99 -7.27
N LYS A 60 -12.12 2.18 -6.24
CA LYS A 60 -12.81 2.66 -5.03
C LYS A 60 -11.86 3.34 -4.05
N CYS A 61 -10.64 2.82 -3.92
CA CYS A 61 -9.67 3.29 -2.95
C CYS A 61 -8.83 4.50 -3.43
N ALA A 62 -8.82 4.76 -4.75
CA ALA A 62 -8.09 5.88 -5.37
C ALA A 62 -8.93 7.16 -5.54
N MET A 63 -10.20 7.15 -5.10
CA MET A 63 -11.07 8.33 -5.03
C MET A 63 -11.03 8.94 -3.63
#